data_AF-A0A1Q3L8F4-F1
#
_entry.id   AF-A0A1Q3L8F4-F1
#
_cell.length_a   1.000
_cell.length_b   1.000
_cell.length_c   1.000
_cell.angle_alpha   90.00
_cell.angle_beta   90.00
_cell.angle_gamma   90.00
#
_symmetry.space_group_name_H-M   'P 1'
#
loop_
_entity.id
_entity.type
_entity.pdbx_description
1 polymer ?
#
loop_
_entity_poly.entity_id
_entity_poly.type
_entity_poly.pdbx_seq_one_letter_code
_entity_poly.pdbx_strand_id
1 'polypeptide(L)'
;MDVRIDGCRITALDLPGATLTRVAFDGTHADEVDSRGLQASHVDLRGLDALSFLDVGSLRGTTLTVRQVELLAPAFAASAGISVRD
;
A
#
# COMPACT_ATOMS: atom_id res chain seq x y z
N MET A 1 10.66 12.66 4.24
CA MET A 1 9.76 12.64 3.08
C MET A 1 9.92 13.96 2.34
N ASP A 2 9.78 13.96 1.03
CA ASP A 2 9.79 15.18 0.22
C ASP A 2 8.38 15.60 -0.16
N VAL A 3 7.51 14.62 -0.35
CA VAL A 3 6.11 14.80 -0.71
C VAL A 3 5.25 14.19 0.39
N ARG A 4 4.23 14.94 0.82
CA ARG A 4 3.21 14.45 1.75
C ARG A 4 1.83 14.64 1.14
N ILE A 5 1.05 13.57 1.15
CA ILE A 5 -0.36 13.57 0.77
C ILE A 5 -1.15 13.57 2.08
N ASP A 6 -1.90 14.64 2.32
CA ASP A 6 -2.47 14.95 3.64
C ASP A 6 -3.98 15.17 3.54
N GLY A 7 -4.75 14.48 4.39
CA GLY A 7 -6.18 14.70 4.57
C GLY A 7 -7.05 14.44 3.33
N CYS A 8 -6.60 13.56 2.43
CA CYS A 8 -7.31 13.29 1.18
C CYS A 8 -8.31 12.13 1.32
N ARG A 9 -9.38 12.17 0.51
CA ARG A 9 -10.24 11.01 0.24
C ARG A 9 -10.18 10.72 -1.25
N ILE A 10 -9.71 9.54 -1.59
CA ILE A 10 -9.44 9.11 -2.96
C ILE A 10 -10.25 7.84 -3.19
N THR A 11 -11.05 7.73 -4.24
CA THR A 11 -11.76 6.46 -4.49
C THR A 11 -10.77 5.40 -4.97
N ALA A 12 -10.09 5.67 -6.08
CA ALA A 12 -9.05 4.81 -6.63
C ALA A 12 -7.73 5.58 -6.69
N LEU A 13 -6.69 5.04 -6.08
CA LEU A 13 -5.34 5.55 -6.16
C LEU A 13 -4.56 4.74 -7.20
N ASP A 14 -4.50 5.27 -8.42
CA ASP A 14 -3.83 4.63 -9.55
C ASP A 14 -2.31 4.86 -9.48
N LEU A 15 -1.54 3.79 -9.22
CA LEU A 15 -0.08 3.79 -9.22
C LEU A 15 0.57 2.73 -10.14
N PRO A 16 -0.06 2.25 -11.22
CA PRO A 16 0.55 1.20 -12.03
C PRO A 16 1.86 1.69 -12.68
N GLY A 17 2.96 0.98 -12.43
CA GLY A 17 4.30 1.34 -12.92
C GLY A 17 4.87 2.65 -12.35
N ALA A 18 4.22 3.26 -11.36
CA ALA A 18 4.67 4.51 -10.77
C ALA A 18 6.00 4.32 -10.03
N THR A 19 6.82 5.38 -9.99
CA THR A 19 8.01 5.44 -9.14
C THR A 19 7.79 6.46 -8.03
N LEU A 20 7.76 6.00 -6.78
CA LEU A 20 7.60 6.86 -5.61
C LEU A 20 8.87 6.84 -4.76
N THR A 21 9.39 8.02 -4.45
CA THR A 21 10.59 8.17 -3.61
C THR A 21 10.31 9.18 -2.50
N ARG A 22 10.51 8.77 -1.25
CA ARG A 22 10.34 9.62 -0.06
C ARG A 22 8.94 10.26 0.03
N VAL A 23 7.88 9.49 -0.24
CA VAL A 23 6.48 9.93 -0.15
C VAL A 23 5.87 9.47 1.17
N ALA A 24 5.05 10.30 1.81
CA ALA A 24 4.28 9.90 2.99
C ALA A 24 2.80 10.22 2.83
N PHE A 25 1.94 9.37 3.38
CA PHE A 25 0.51 9.59 3.51
C PHE A 25 0.16 9.88 4.96
N ASP A 26 -0.71 10.86 5.16
CA ASP A 26 -1.17 11.30 6.48
C ASP A 26 -2.68 11.59 6.41
N GLY A 27 -3.45 11.02 7.35
CA GLY A 27 -4.91 11.16 7.40
C GLY A 27 -5.64 10.91 6.09
N THR A 28 -5.10 10.05 5.21
CA THR A 28 -5.61 9.85 3.85
C THR A 28 -6.36 8.52 3.74
N HIS A 29 -7.44 8.51 2.97
CA HIS A 29 -8.27 7.32 2.75
C HIS A 29 -8.31 6.96 1.26
N ALA A 30 -8.21 5.67 0.96
CA ALA A 30 -8.41 5.10 -0.37
C ALA A 30 -9.30 3.86 -0.33
N ASP A 31 -10.25 3.73 -1.25
CA ASP A 31 -11.02 2.47 -1.35
C ASP A 31 -10.16 1.38 -2.00
N GLU A 32 -9.43 1.74 -3.06
CA GLU A 32 -8.53 0.82 -3.77
C GLU A 32 -7.21 1.51 -4.10
N VAL A 33 -6.12 0.76 -3.95
CA VAL A 33 -4.79 1.16 -4.42
C VAL A 33 -4.33 0.20 -5.50
N ASP A 34 -4.24 0.69 -6.75
CA ASP A 34 -3.63 -0.07 -7.83
C ASP A 34 -2.10 0.06 -7.77
N SER A 35 -1.48 -0.85 -7.00
CA SER A 35 -0.04 -0.88 -6.77
C SER A 35 0.75 -1.66 -7.83
N ARG A 36 0.14 -2.11 -8.93
CA ARG A 36 0.79 -3.05 -9.87
C ARG A 36 2.07 -2.47 -10.49
N GLY A 37 3.20 -3.11 -10.23
CA GLY A 37 4.50 -2.66 -10.76
C GLY A 37 5.03 -1.37 -10.11
N LEU A 38 4.44 -0.93 -8.99
CA LEU A 38 4.94 0.19 -8.19
C LEU A 38 6.41 -0.05 -7.83
N GLN A 39 7.23 0.98 -8.05
CA GLN A 39 8.62 1.03 -7.59
C GLN A 39 8.70 2.05 -6.45
N ALA A 40 8.73 1.56 -5.20
CA ALA A 40 8.75 2.40 -4.01
C ALA A 40 10.12 2.40 -3.33
N SER A 41 10.57 3.59 -2.91
CA SER A 41 11.75 3.78 -2.09
C SER A 41 11.44 4.77 -0.97
N HIS A 42 11.43 4.28 0.28
CA HIS A 42 11.11 5.08 1.47
C HIS A 42 9.70 5.69 1.42
N VAL A 43 8.70 4.89 1.05
CA VAL A 43 7.29 5.31 1.02
C VAL A 43 6.62 4.94 2.33
N ASP A 44 6.00 5.90 2.99
CA ASP A 44 5.28 5.68 4.25
C ASP A 44 3.76 5.64 4.01
N LEU A 45 3.18 4.45 4.14
CA LEU A 45 1.76 4.19 3.97
C LEU A 45 1.02 4.10 5.31
N ARG A 46 1.67 4.37 6.45
CA ARG A 46 1.06 4.19 7.77
C ARG A 46 -0.15 5.09 8.01
N GLY A 47 -0.19 6.27 7.39
CA GLY A 47 -1.34 7.19 7.43
C GLY A 47 -2.31 7.06 6.25
N LEU A 48 -2.15 6.01 5.42
CA LEU A 48 -3.10 5.65 4.37
C LEU A 48 -4.03 4.54 4.87
N ASP A 49 -5.29 4.88 5.09
CA ASP A 49 -6.35 3.89 5.31
C ASP A 49 -6.83 3.38 3.94
N ALA A 50 -6.37 2.18 3.53
CA ALA A 50 -6.69 1.57 2.25
C ALA A 50 -7.46 0.25 2.46
N LEU A 51 -8.59 0.07 1.77
CA LEU A 51 -9.36 -1.18 1.88
C LEU A 51 -8.72 -2.34 1.10
N SER A 52 -8.04 -2.04 0.00
CA SER A 52 -7.37 -3.06 -0.83
C SER A 52 -6.12 -2.52 -1.52
N PHE A 53 -5.21 -3.45 -1.82
CA PHE A 53 -4.08 -3.25 -2.73
C PHE A 53 -4.16 -4.32 -3.82
N LEU A 54 -4.12 -3.94 -5.09
CA LEU A 54 -4.22 -4.89 -6.21
C LEU A 54 -2.99 -5.80 -6.34
N ASP A 55 -1.83 -5.35 -5.89
CA ASP A 55 -0.61 -6.18 -5.83
C ASP A 55 0.25 -5.83 -4.61
N VAL A 56 0.16 -6.67 -3.57
CA VAL A 56 0.97 -6.54 -2.36
C VAL A 56 2.46 -6.84 -2.60
N GLY A 57 2.81 -7.58 -3.66
CA GLY A 57 4.19 -7.87 -4.03
C GLY A 57 4.95 -6.63 -4.49
N SER A 58 4.24 -5.65 -5.06
CA SER A 58 4.79 -4.36 -5.47
C SER A 58 4.90 -3.33 -4.33
N LEU A 59 4.54 -3.70 -3.08
CA LEU A 59 4.68 -2.82 -1.90
C LEU A 59 6.09 -2.83 -1.30
N ARG A 60 7.07 -3.47 -1.96
CA ARG A 60 8.46 -3.45 -1.52
C ARG A 60 8.98 -2.02 -1.40
N GLY A 61 9.67 -1.72 -0.30
CA GLY A 61 10.19 -0.36 -0.02
C GLY A 61 9.15 0.59 0.59
N THR A 62 7.93 0.11 0.85
CA THR A 62 6.92 0.82 1.64
C THR A 62 7.03 0.47 3.13
N THR A 63 6.52 1.35 3.99
CA THR A 63 6.33 1.12 5.43
C THR A 63 4.84 1.07 5.74
N LEU A 64 4.41 0.00 6.41
CA LEU A 64 3.03 -0.24 6.84
C LEU A 64 3.00 -0.39 8.37
N THR A 65 1.83 -0.18 8.96
CA THR A 65 1.57 -0.55 10.36
C THR A 65 1.36 -2.06 10.48
N VAL A 66 1.55 -2.61 11.68
CA VAL A 66 1.25 -4.03 11.97
C VAL A 66 -0.20 -4.36 11.63
N ARG A 67 -1.13 -3.47 11.96
CA ARG A 67 -2.56 -3.67 11.70
C ARG A 67 -2.87 -3.77 10.21
N GLN A 68 -2.26 -2.93 9.38
CA GLN A 68 -2.40 -3.02 7.92
C GLN A 68 -1.88 -4.37 7.41
N VAL A 69 -0.74 -4.84 7.93
CA VAL A 69 -0.18 -6.14 7.54
C VAL A 69 -1.09 -7.30 7.95
N GLU A 70 -1.69 -7.26 9.14
CA GLU A 70 -2.66 -8.28 9.57
C GLU A 70 -3.89 -8.33 8.65
N LEU A 71 -4.43 -7.17 8.27
CA LEU A 71 -5.57 -7.07 7.34
C LEU A 71 -5.23 -7.63 5.95
N LEU A 72 -3.99 -7.43 5.50
CA LEU A 72 -3.48 -7.91 4.22
C LEU A 72 -2.85 -9.31 4.29
N ALA A 73 -2.86 -9.97 5.46
CA ALA A 73 -2.18 -11.24 5.65
C ALA A 73 -2.58 -12.33 4.64
N PRO A 74 -3.86 -12.49 4.25
CA PRO A 74 -4.24 -13.44 3.20
C PRO A 74 -3.61 -13.10 1.84
N ALA A 75 -3.55 -11.82 1.46
CA ALA A 75 -2.93 -11.38 0.21
C ALA A 75 -1.42 -11.59 0.23
N PHE A 76 -0.75 -11.32 1.35
CA PHE A 76 0.68 -11.60 1.52
C PHE A 76 0.98 -13.11 1.45
N ALA A 77 0.16 -13.94 2.10
CA ALA A 77 0.31 -15.39 2.02
C ALA A 77 0.17 -15.89 0.58
N ALA A 78 -0.86 -15.44 -0.14
CA ALA A 78 -1.06 -15.78 -1.55
C ALA A 78 0.12 -15.34 -2.43
N SER A 79 0.63 -14.11 -2.24
CA SER A 79 1.80 -13.58 -2.95
C SER A 79 3.07 -14.40 -2.67
N ALA A 80 3.20 -14.95 -1.46
CA ALA A 80 4.28 -15.84 -1.06
C ALA A 80 4.06 -17.31 -1.50
N GLY A 81 2.97 -17.64 -2.18
CA GLY A 81 2.62 -19.02 -2.57
C GLY A 81 2.15 -19.90 -1.40
N ILE A 82 1.74 -19.29 -0.28
CA ILE A 82 1.26 -19.96 0.92
C ILE A 82 -0.27 -20.07 0.85
N SER A 83 -0.79 -21.28 1.05
CA SER A 83 -2.23 -21.53 1.19
C SER A 83 -2.63 -21.45 2.67
N VAL A 84 -3.60 -20.57 2.99
CA VAL A 84 -4.20 -20.45 4.33
C VAL A 84 -5.53 -21.21 4.35
N ARG A 85 -5.76 -22.02 5.38
CA ARG A 85 -6.98 -22.84 5.58
C ARG A 85 -7.34 -22.85 7.06
N ASP A 86 -8.62 -23.02 7.36
CA ASP A 86 -9.16 -23.21 8.73
C ASP A 86 -9.16 -24.69 9.14
#